data_AF-A0AAD8A9L0-F1
#
_entry.id   AF-A0AAD8A9L0-F1
#
_cell.length_a   1.000
_cell.length_b   1.000
_cell.length_c   1.000
_cell.angle_alpha   90.00
_cell.angle_beta   90.00
_cell.angle_gamma   90.00
#
_symmetry.space_group_name_H-M   'P 1'
#
loop_
_entity.id
_entity.type
_entity.pdbx_description
1 polymer ?
#
loop_
_entity_poly.entity_id
_entity_poly.type
_entity_poly.pdbx_seq_one_letter_code
_entity_poly.pdbx_strand_id
1 'polypeptide(L)'
;ILGKVLERETVEDWVKFSMSVQSVYKRARDSRLRRGNTYLWVHMKDLACKCPKVKTNKSYLILGKEKEGDHPGLTVSRRSIVIEWKDEWHRRMRRFQHRSRKCK
;
A
#
# COMPACT_ATOMS: atom_id res chain seq x y z
N ILE A 1 1.70 5.03 -0.67
CA ILE A 1 2.84 4.50 -1.46
C ILE A 1 2.36 3.99 -2.80
N LEU A 2 3.28 3.79 -3.75
CA LEU A 2 3.10 2.91 -4.90
C LEU A 2 3.85 1.61 -4.63
N GLY A 3 3.15 0.48 -4.63
CA GLY A 3 3.73 -0.85 -4.41
C GLY A 3 3.33 -1.84 -5.49
N LYS A 4 4.28 -2.65 -5.97
CA LYS A 4 4.02 -3.77 -6.89
C LYS A 4 3.87 -5.06 -6.09
N VAL A 5 2.74 -5.73 -6.23
CA VAL A 5 2.47 -7.03 -5.60
C VAL A 5 3.19 -8.11 -6.40
N LEU A 6 3.92 -8.98 -5.71
CA LEU A 6 4.71 -10.06 -6.30
C LEU A 6 4.01 -11.39 -6.08
N GLU A 7 3.86 -11.78 -4.82
CA GLU A 7 3.34 -13.09 -4.41
C GLU A 7 2.30 -12.92 -3.31
N ARG A 8 1.51 -13.97 -3.07
CA ARG A 8 0.56 -14.02 -1.97
C ARG A 8 0.63 -15.37 -1.27
N GLU A 9 0.43 -15.35 0.04
CA GLU A 9 0.40 -16.51 0.91
C GLU A 9 -0.77 -16.34 1.88
N THR A 10 -1.53 -17.39 2.13
CA THR A 10 -2.58 -17.39 3.16
C THR A 10 -1.97 -17.83 4.48
N VAL A 11 -2.21 -17.04 5.53
CA VAL A 11 -1.73 -17.29 6.89
C VAL A 11 -2.93 -17.10 7.81
N GLU A 12 -3.53 -18.22 8.27
CA GLU A 12 -4.76 -18.23 9.07
C GLU A 12 -5.87 -17.38 8.41
N ASP A 13 -6.42 -16.39 9.13
CA ASP A 13 -7.47 -15.47 8.68
C ASP A 13 -6.97 -14.31 7.81
N TRP A 14 -5.70 -14.33 7.43
CA TRP A 14 -5.03 -13.28 6.69
C TRP A 14 -4.44 -13.78 5.37
N VAL A 15 -4.31 -12.86 4.43
CA VAL A 15 -3.49 -13.05 3.24
C VAL A 15 -2.34 -12.06 3.29
N LYS A 16 -1.12 -12.59 3.25
CA LYS A 16 0.14 -11.87 3.20
C LYS A 16 0.54 -11.70 1.74
N PHE A 17 0.63 -10.45 1.28
CA PHE A 17 1.16 -10.13 -0.04
C PHE A 17 2.61 -9.65 0.07
N SER A 18 3.53 -10.36 -0.56
CA SER A 18 4.89 -9.87 -0.78
C SER A 18 4.86 -8.77 -1.83
N MET A 19 5.44 -7.61 -1.55
CA MET A 19 5.43 -6.49 -2.49
C MET A 19 6.73 -5.70 -2.49
N SER A 20 6.98 -5.00 -3.60
CA SER A 20 8.07 -4.05 -3.76
C SER A 20 7.54 -2.62 -3.77
N VAL A 21 7.94 -1.81 -2.79
CA VAL A 21 7.62 -0.38 -2.71
C VAL A 21 8.43 0.38 -3.76
N GLN A 22 7.75 0.80 -4.83
CA GLN A 22 8.35 1.52 -5.95
C GLN A 22 8.52 3.01 -5.63
N SER A 23 7.54 3.63 -4.95
CA SER A 23 7.57 5.05 -4.59
C SER A 23 6.88 5.34 -3.26
N VAL A 24 7.43 6.29 -2.51
CA VAL A 24 6.82 6.80 -1.27
C VAL A 24 6.47 8.27 -1.45
N TYR A 25 5.18 8.59 -1.37
CA TYR A 25 4.67 9.95 -1.62
C TYR A 25 4.51 10.78 -0.35
N LYS A 26 4.14 10.14 0.77
CA LYS A 26 3.94 10.76 2.08
C LYS A 26 4.40 9.79 3.17
N ARG A 27 4.96 10.32 4.24
CA ARG A 27 5.48 9.58 5.41
C ARG A 27 5.08 10.31 6.70
N ALA A 28 4.89 9.56 7.78
CA ALA A 28 4.88 10.12 9.13
C ALA A 28 6.30 10.61 9.52
N ARG A 29 6.41 11.47 10.54
CA ARG A 29 7.71 12.01 10.98
C ARG A 29 8.67 10.91 11.43
N ASP A 30 8.15 9.89 12.09
CA ASP A 30 8.84 8.72 12.64
C ASP A 30 8.74 7.47 11.73
N SER A 31 8.37 7.68 10.47
CA SER A 31 8.18 6.62 9.47
C SER A 31 9.47 5.89 9.11
N ARG A 32 9.42 4.55 9.17
CA ARG A 32 10.49 3.66 8.68
C ARG A 32 10.25 3.19 7.25
N LEU A 33 9.11 3.53 6.65
CA LEU A 33 8.75 3.16 5.29
C LEU A 33 9.77 3.67 4.25
N ARG A 34 10.38 2.78 3.48
CA ARG A 34 11.34 3.09 2.39
C ARG A 34 10.96 2.35 1.11
N ARG A 35 11.68 2.63 0.02
CA ARG A 35 11.59 1.80 -1.21
C ARG A 35 12.22 0.44 -0.92
N GLY A 36 11.77 -0.61 -1.60
CA GLY A 36 12.25 -1.98 -1.39
C GLY A 36 11.13 -2.93 -0.97
N ASN A 37 11.50 -4.12 -0.51
CA ASN A 37 10.54 -5.18 -0.23
C ASN A 37 9.81 -4.94 1.09
N THR A 38 8.52 -5.27 1.11
CA THR A 38 7.67 -5.24 2.31
C THR A 38 6.50 -6.20 2.14
N TYR A 39 5.66 -6.29 3.17
CA TYR A 39 4.44 -7.08 3.15
C TYR A 39 3.21 -6.19 3.25
N LEU A 40 2.13 -6.61 2.61
CA LEU A 40 0.80 -6.06 2.81
C LEU A 40 -0.12 -7.18 3.32
N TRP A 41 -0.72 -6.97 4.48
CA TRP A 41 -1.64 -7.89 5.12
C TRP A 41 -3.07 -7.44 4.86
N VAL A 42 -3.91 -8.38 4.44
CA VAL A 42 -5.33 -8.16 4.20
C VAL A 42 -6.11 -9.31 4.80
N HIS A 43 -7.14 -9.03 5.58
CA HIS A 43 -7.96 -10.07 6.17
C HIS A 43 -8.75 -10.79 5.07
N MET A 44 -8.87 -12.12 5.16
CA MET A 44 -9.63 -12.93 4.20
C MET A 44 -11.06 -12.41 3.96
N LYS A 45 -11.74 -11.93 5.01
CA LYS A 45 -13.10 -11.38 4.90
C LYS A 45 -13.18 -10.17 3.94
N ASP A 46 -12.14 -9.35 3.93
CA ASP A 46 -12.06 -8.14 3.12
C ASP A 46 -11.76 -8.50 1.66
N LEU A 47 -10.97 -9.56 1.42
CA LEU A 47 -10.76 -10.10 0.08
C LEU A 47 -12.01 -10.80 -0.47
N ALA A 48 -12.76 -11.51 0.37
CA ALA A 48 -14.00 -12.18 -0.01
C ALA A 48 -15.06 -11.17 -0.51
N CYS A 49 -15.16 -10.00 0.11
CA CYS A 49 -16.02 -8.91 -0.36
C CYS A 49 -15.40 -8.07 -1.49
N LYS A 50 -14.21 -8.43 -2.00
CA LYS A 50 -13.46 -7.75 -3.05
C LYS A 50 -12.98 -6.33 -2.67
N CYS A 51 -12.80 -6.06 -1.38
CA CYS A 51 -12.43 -4.77 -0.81
C CYS A 51 -11.15 -4.88 0.03
N PRO A 52 -9.94 -4.98 -0.57
CA PRO A 52 -9.63 -4.66 -1.96
C PRO A 52 -9.42 -5.86 -2.90
N LYS A 53 -9.62 -5.63 -4.21
CA LYS A 53 -9.27 -6.60 -5.27
C LYS A 53 -7.78 -6.53 -5.61
N VAL A 54 -6.98 -7.37 -4.96
CA VAL A 54 -5.51 -7.43 -5.15
C VAL A 54 -5.12 -8.61 -6.04
N LYS A 55 -4.26 -8.35 -7.02
CA LYS A 55 -3.71 -9.32 -7.98
C LYS A 55 -2.20 -9.27 -7.95
N THR A 56 -1.56 -10.40 -8.19
CA THR A 56 -0.11 -10.49 -8.37
C THR A 56 0.35 -9.79 -9.65
N ASN A 57 1.61 -9.37 -9.70
CA ASN A 57 2.23 -8.64 -10.79
C ASN A 57 1.58 -7.30 -11.18
N LYS A 58 0.72 -6.76 -10.33
CA LYS A 58 0.08 -5.46 -10.50
C LYS A 58 0.61 -4.45 -9.47
N SER A 59 0.65 -3.18 -9.89
CA SER A 59 1.00 -2.07 -9.02
C SER A 59 -0.25 -1.42 -8.43
N TYR A 60 -0.14 -0.94 -7.19
CA TYR A 60 -1.25 -0.35 -6.45
C TYR A 60 -0.83 0.95 -5.78
N LEU A 61 -1.69 1.96 -5.85
CA LEU A 61 -1.67 3.09 -4.93
C LEU A 61 -2.28 2.63 -3.60
N ILE A 62 -1.47 2.66 -2.55
CA ILE A 62 -1.88 2.28 -1.19
C ILE A 62 -1.82 3.53 -0.31
N LEU A 63 -2.95 3.94 0.25
CA LEU A 63 -3.08 5.03 1.22
C LEU A 63 -3.62 4.44 2.51
N GLY A 64 -3.08 4.83 3.65
CA GLY A 64 -3.49 4.28 4.94
C GLY A 64 -2.54 4.72 6.05
N LYS A 65 -2.69 4.13 7.23
CA LYS A 65 -1.77 4.32 8.35
C LYS A 65 -0.62 3.31 8.25
N GLU A 66 0.61 3.77 8.49
CA GLU A 66 1.80 2.92 8.42
C GLU A 66 1.87 1.92 9.58
N LYS A 67 1.51 2.36 10.78
CA LYS A 67 1.49 1.56 12.01
C LYS A 67 0.05 1.15 12.32
N GLU A 68 -0.50 0.24 11.54
CA GLU A 68 -1.84 -0.32 11.76
C GLU A 68 -1.76 -1.84 11.69
N GLY A 69 -2.40 -2.51 12.64
CA GLY A 69 -2.28 -3.96 12.86
C GLY A 69 -0.97 -4.38 13.53
N ASP A 70 -0.88 -5.66 13.86
CA ASP A 70 0.24 -6.25 14.62
C ASP A 70 1.21 -7.05 13.74
N HIS A 71 0.93 -7.14 12.44
CA HIS A 71 1.77 -7.89 11.50
C HIS A 71 2.94 -7.06 10.97
N PRO A 72 4.11 -7.68 10.68
CA PRO A 72 5.22 -6.99 10.05
C PRO A 72 4.87 -6.46 8.66
N GLY A 73 5.02 -5.16 8.43
CA GLY A 73 4.72 -4.51 7.15
C GLY A 73 3.52 -3.57 7.27
N LEU A 74 2.68 -3.55 6.23
CA LEU A 74 1.49 -2.72 6.17
C LEU A 74 0.24 -3.57 6.32
N THR A 75 -0.78 -3.07 7.03
CA THR A 75 -2.08 -3.75 7.15
C THR A 75 -3.16 -2.93 6.46
N VAL A 76 -4.00 -3.58 5.67
CA VAL A 76 -5.21 -2.97 5.12
C VAL A 76 -6.29 -2.98 6.19
N SER A 77 -6.87 -1.82 6.43
CA SER A 77 -8.00 -1.62 7.33
C SER A 77 -9.14 -0.90 6.60
N ARG A 78 -10.26 -0.67 7.29
CA ARG A 78 -11.35 0.19 6.82
C ARG A 78 -10.92 1.63 6.53
N ARG A 79 -9.75 2.07 7.02
CA ARG A 79 -9.18 3.40 6.80
C ARG A 79 -8.11 3.40 5.70
N SER A 80 -7.90 2.26 5.05
CA SER A 80 -6.94 2.10 3.97
C SER A 80 -7.66 2.09 2.62
N ILE A 81 -7.01 2.67 1.61
CA ILE A 81 -7.44 2.69 0.23
C ILE A 81 -6.37 2.00 -0.61
N VAL A 82 -6.78 0.98 -1.38
CA VAL A 82 -5.90 0.21 -2.26
C VAL A 82 -6.53 0.19 -3.65
N ILE A 83 -5.90 0.87 -4.61
CA ILE A 83 -6.43 1.01 -5.97
C ILE A 83 -5.34 0.63 -6.98
N GLU A 84 -5.70 -0.15 -8.00
CA GLU A 84 -4.77 -0.51 -9.08
C GLU A 84 -4.21 0.77 -9.72
N TRP A 85 -2.90 0.81 -9.85
CA TRP A 85 -2.17 1.96 -10.36
C TRP A 85 -2.50 2.18 -11.84
N LYS A 86 -2.67 3.46 -12.21
CA LYS A 86 -2.74 3.89 -13.61
C LYS A 86 -1.55 4.80 -13.91
N ASP A 87 -0.92 4.61 -15.05
CA ASP A 87 0.31 5.36 -15.40
C ASP A 87 0.11 6.87 -15.46
N GLU A 88 -1.09 7.33 -15.86
CA GLU A 88 -1.50 8.75 -15.79
C GLU A 88 -1.35 9.36 -14.39
N TRP A 89 -1.41 8.56 -13.32
CA TRP A 89 -1.29 9.04 -11.95
C TRP A 89 0.14 9.45 -11.59
N HIS A 90 1.16 9.06 -12.37
CA HIS A 90 2.54 9.53 -12.13
C HIS A 90 2.61 11.06 -12.09
N ARG A 91 2.02 11.73 -13.08
CA ARG A 91 2.01 13.20 -13.16
C ARG A 91 1.22 13.80 -12.00
N ARG A 92 0.06 13.22 -11.66
CA ARG A 92 -0.80 13.69 -10.56
C ARG A 92 -0.12 13.57 -9.20
N MET A 93 0.51 12.43 -8.91
CA MET A 93 1.20 12.19 -7.64
C MET A 93 2.42 13.10 -7.48
N ARG A 94 3.20 13.35 -8.54
CA ARG A 94 4.29 14.34 -8.52
C ARG A 94 3.79 15.74 -8.14
N ARG A 95 2.67 16.19 -8.73
CA ARG A 95 2.07 17.49 -8.39
C ARG A 95 1.63 17.56 -6.92
N PHE A 96 0.99 16.51 -6.41
CA PHE A 96 0.56 16.47 -5.00
C PHE A 96 1.75 16.49 -4.03
N GLN A 97 2.79 15.73 -4.33
CA GLN A 97 4.01 15.72 -3.51
C GLN A 97 4.67 17.10 -3.50
N HIS A 98 4.76 17.77 -4.65
CA HIS A 98 5.31 19.14 -4.73
C HIS A 98 4.51 20.13 -3.89
N ARG A 99 3.17 20.12 -4.02
CA ARG A 99 2.28 20.99 -3.23
C ARG A 99 2.43 20.76 -1.72
N SER A 100 2.51 19.50 -1.28
CA SER A 100 2.68 19.18 0.15
C SER A 100 3.99 19.68 0.76
N ARG A 101 5.02 19.94 -0.06
CA ARG A 101 6.30 20.50 0.42
C ARG A 101 6.23 22.02 0.60
N LYS A 102 5.33 22.69 -0.13
CA LYS A 102 5.16 24.15 -0.11
C LYS A 102 4.24 24.63 1.01
N CYS A 103 3.31 23.80 1.47
CA CYS A 103 2.41 24.11 2.59
C CYS A 103 3.02 23.66 3.92
N LYS A 104 4.17 24.24 4.30
CA LYS A 104 4.77 24.06 5.63
C LYS A 104 4.43 25.23 6.53
#